data_AF-A2GMK8-F1
#
_entry.id   AF-A2GMK8-F1
#
_cell.length_a   1.000
_cell.length_b   1.000
_cell.length_c   1.000
_cell.angle_alpha   90.00
_cell.angle_beta   90.00
_cell.angle_gamma   90.00
#
_symmetry.space_group_name_H-M   'P 1'
#
loop_
_entity.id
_entity.type
_entity.pdbx_description
1 polymer ?
#
loop_
_entity_poly.entity_id
_entity_poly.type
_entity_poly.pdbx_seq_one_letter_code
_entity_poly.pdbx_strand_id
1 'polypeptide(L)' 'MVLLLLIAHNNSSDPAMVHLLLVVHNNSSDPAMVHLLLVVHNNSSDPAMVHLLLVVHNNSSDPAMVHLLLVVHNS' A
#
# COMPACT_ATOMS: atom_id res chain seq x y z
N MET A 1 -10.77 4.17 -10.83
CA MET A 1 -10.07 4.69 -9.63
C MET A 1 -10.23 3.68 -8.51
N VAL A 2 -9.11 3.20 -7.95
CA VAL A 2 -9.07 2.38 -6.73
C VAL A 2 -8.36 3.19 -5.67
N LEU A 3 -8.95 3.30 -4.48
CA LEU A 3 -8.34 3.89 -3.30
C LEU A 3 -8.32 2.84 -2.19
N LEU A 4 -7.14 2.60 -1.62
CA LEU A 4 -6.99 1.72 -0.47
C LEU A 4 -6.26 2.47 0.64
N LEU A 5 -6.84 2.43 1.84
CA LEU A 5 -6.26 2.94 3.08
C LEU A 5 -6.09 1.76 4.03
N LEU A 6 -4.87 1.56 4.51
CA LEU A 6 -4.57 0.61 5.57
C LEU A 6 -3.84 1.33 6.70
N ILE A 7 -4.34 1.17 7.92
CA ILE A 7 -3.73 1.70 9.14
C ILE A 7 -3.43 0.51 10.04
N ALA A 8 -2.16 0.31 10.37
CA ALA A 8 -1.70 -0.72 11.28
C ALA A 8 -1.10 -0.07 12.53
N HIS A 9 -1.50 -0.56 13.71
CA HIS A 9 -0.95 -0.12 14.99
C HIS A 9 -0.39 -1.33 15.73
N ASN A 10 0.88 -1.24 16.11
CA ASN A 10 1.54 -2.25 16.92
C ASN A 10 1.96 -1.65 18.27
N ASN A 11 1.43 -2.24 19.34
CA ASN A 11 1.73 -1.91 20.73
C ASN A 11 2.56 -3.00 21.43
N SER A 12 3.00 -4.02 20.69
CA SER A 12 3.88 -5.05 21.24
C SER A 12 5.31 -4.52 21.40
N SER A 13 6.08 -5.21 22.22
CA SER A 13 7.54 -5.11 22.23
C SER A 13 8.17 -5.72 20.97
N ASP A 14 7.45 -6.58 20.25
CA ASP A 14 7.90 -7.17 18.99
C ASP A 14 7.74 -6.20 17.81
N PRO A 15 8.56 -6.31 16.75
CA PRO A 15 8.42 -5.46 15.56
C PRO A 15 7.08 -5.67 14.84
N ALA A 16 6.56 -4.59 14.25
CA ALA A 16 5.38 -4.67 13.38
C ALA A 16 5.74 -5.29 12.02
N MET A 17 4.98 -6.30 11.58
CA MET A 17 5.15 -6.92 10.26
C MET A 17 3.89 -6.73 9.42
N VAL A 18 3.97 -5.92 8.36
CA VAL A 18 2.84 -5.67 7.45
C VAL A 18 3.16 -6.15 6.04
N HIS A 19 2.29 -7.00 5.50
CA HIS A 19 2.38 -7.48 4.12
C HIS A 19 1.09 -7.12 3.38
N LEU A 20 1.22 -6.41 2.27
CA LEU A 20 0.09 -6.04 1.43
C LEU A 20 0.35 -6.47 -0.01
N LEU A 21 -0.61 -7.22 -0.57
CA LEU A 21 -0.67 -7.56 -1.99
C LEU A 21 -1.93 -6.92 -2.56
N LEU A 22 -1.77 -6.05 -3.55
CA LEU A 22 -2.87 -5.46 -4.30
C LEU A 22 -2.72 -5.83 -5.77
N VAL A 23 -3.77 -6.45 -6.33
CA VAL A 23 -3.87 -6.79 -7.75
C VAL A 23 -5.04 -6.04 -8.34
N VAL A 24 -4.77 -5.19 -9.33
CA VAL A 24 -5.77 -4.38 -10.03
C VAL A 24 -5.79 -4.78 -11.49
N HIS A 25 -6.98 -5.08 -12.01
CA HIS A 25 -7.21 -5.35 -13.42
C HIS A 25 -8.16 -4.30 -13.99
N ASN A 26 -7.67 -3.49 -14.93
CA ASN A 26 -8.46 -2.51 -15.65
C ASN A 26 -8.66 -2.96 -17.09
N ASN A 27 -9.91 -3.20 -17.44
CA ASN A 27 -10.37 -3.54 -18.79
C ASN A 27 -11.04 -2.36 -19.51
N SER A 28 -11.06 -1.18 -18.90
CA SER A 28 -11.63 0.01 -19.54
C SER A 28 -10.70 0.56 -20.61
N SER A 29 -11.28 1.31 -21.54
CA SER A 29 -10.55 2.21 -22.44
C SER A 29 -9.91 3.38 -21.69
N ASP A 30 -10.43 3.72 -20.50
CA ASP A 30 -9.88 4.78 -19.65
C ASP A 30 -8.66 4.29 -18.84
N PRO A 31 -7.72 5.18 -18.49
CA PRO A 31 -6.55 4.83 -17.67
C PRO A 31 -6.93 4.32 -16.28
N ALA A 32 -6.17 3.35 -15.79
CA ALA A 32 -6.28 2.90 -14.41
C ALA A 32 -5.69 3.96 -13.45
N MET A 33 -6.43 4.32 -12.40
CA MET A 33 -5.95 5.20 -11.33
C MET A 33 -5.96 4.42 -10.01
N VAL A 34 -4.80 4.24 -9.38
CA VAL A 34 -4.65 3.53 -8.10
C VAL A 34 -3.98 4.44 -7.08
N HIS A 35 -4.61 4.59 -5.92
CA HIS A 35 -4.06 5.31 -4.77
C HIS A 35 -3.99 4.35 -3.58
N LEU A 36 -2.80 4.21 -3.01
CA LEU A 36 -2.58 3.39 -1.83
C LEU A 36 -1.94 4.24 -0.74
N LEU A 37 -2.61 4.29 0.41
CA LEU A 37 -2.10 4.89 1.63
C LEU A 37 -1.94 3.79 2.68
N LEU A 38 -0.70 3.60 3.13
CA LEU A 38 -0.36 2.71 4.23
C LEU A 38 0.26 3.51 5.37
N VAL A 39 -0.34 3.46 6.54
CA VAL A 39 0.17 4.09 7.76
C VAL A 39 0.45 3.00 8.79
N VAL A 40 1.68 2.93 9.27
CA VAL A 40 2.12 1.98 10.29
C VAL A 40 2.62 2.76 11.49
N HIS A 41 2.01 2.52 12.65
CA HIS A 41 2.49 2.99 13.94
C HIS A 41 3.04 1.81 14.73
N ASN A 42 4.28 1.91 15.17
CA ASN A 42 4.97 0.84 15.87
C ASN A 42 5.60 1.39 17.15
N ASN A 43 5.22 0.85 18.29
CA ASN A 43 5.75 1.24 19.61
C ASN A 43 6.82 0.28 20.12
N SER A 44 7.33 -0.60 19.24
CA SER A 44 8.46 -1.45 19.53
C SER A 44 9.76 -0.69 19.28
N SER A 45 10.78 -0.98 20.10
CA SER A 45 12.16 -0.55 19.86
C SER A 45 12.74 -1.18 18.59
N ASP A 46 12.20 -2.31 18.15
CA ASP A 46 12.56 -2.96 16.90
C ASP A 46 11.82 -2.32 15.72
N PRO A 47 12.47 -2.18 14.55
CA PRO A 47 11.89 -1.51 13.40
C PRO A 47 10.70 -2.28 12.83
N ALA A 48 9.67 -1.54 12.40
CA ALA A 48 8.61 -2.10 11.59
C ALA A 48 9.11 -2.54 10.21
N MET A 49 8.65 -3.69 9.74
CA MET A 49 8.91 -4.20 8.39
C MET A 49 7.62 -4.16 7.56
N VAL A 50 7.71 -3.53 6.39
CA VAL A 50 6.59 -3.37 5.47
C VAL A 50 6.97 -3.91 4.11
N HIS A 51 6.20 -4.89 3.62
CA HIS A 51 6.31 -5.41 2.27
C HIS A 51 5.04 -5.08 1.49
N LEU A 52 5.22 -4.41 0.36
CA LEU A 52 4.13 -4.09 -0.55
C LEU A 52 4.43 -4.63 -1.94
N LEU A 53 3.48 -5.37 -2.48
CA LEU A 53 3.45 -5.76 -3.87
C LEU A 53 2.17 -5.22 -4.53
N LEU A 54 2.36 -4.40 -5.56
CA LEU A 54 1.27 -3.90 -6.39
C LEU A 54 1.44 -4.42 -7.81
N VAL A 55 0.39 -5.09 -8.31
CA VAL A 55 0.32 -5.54 -9.70
C VAL A 55 -0.86 -4.82 -10.36
N VAL A 56 -0.56 -4.05 -11.41
CA VAL A 56 -1.57 -3.36 -12.21
C VAL A 56 -1.53 -3.91 -13.63
N HIS A 57 -2.64 -4.50 -14.05
CA HIS A 57 -2.87 -4.86 -15.44
C HIS A 57 -3.82 -3.82 -16.05
N ASN A 58 -3.34 -3.08 -17.05
CA ASN A 58 -4.08 -2.00 -17.68
C ASN A 58 -4.16 -2.24 -19.18
N ASN A 59 -5.38 -2.45 -19.68
CA ASN A 59 -5.65 -2.67 -21.10
C ASN A 59 -5.97 -1.39 -21.88
N SER A 60 -5.98 -0.24 -21.20
CA SER A 60 -6.10 1.07 -21.86
C SER A 60 -4.84 1.43 -22.64
N SER A 61 -5.01 2.17 -23.74
CA SER A 61 -3.89 2.80 -24.46
C SER A 61 -3.25 3.94 -23.66
N ASP A 62 -3.99 4.52 -22.71
CA ASP A 62 -3.46 5.52 -21.78
C ASP A 62 -2.73 4.84 -20.61
N PRO A 63 -1.66 5.47 -20.10
CA PRO A 63 -0.88 4.91 -19.00
C PRO A 63 -1.71 4.82 -17.72
N ALA A 64 -1.45 3.77 -16.93
CA ALA A 64 -1.95 3.69 -15.58
C ALA A 64 -1.20 4.67 -14.67
N MET A 65 -1.92 5.33 -13.76
CA MET A 65 -1.34 6.17 -12.72
C MET A 65 -1.45 5.48 -11.36
N VAL A 66 -0.32 5.41 -10.67
CA VAL A 66 -0.22 4.80 -9.35
C VAL A 66 0.40 5.81 -8.40
N HIS A 67 -0.29 6.08 -7.30
CA HIS A 67 0.24 6.85 -6.17
C HIS A 67 0.31 5.95 -4.94
N LEU A 68 1.50 5.88 -4.36
CA LEU A 68 1.76 5.18 -3.11
C LEU A 68 2.27 6.19 -2.10
N LEU A 69 1.62 6.21 -0.93
CA LEU A 69 2.12 6.89 0.26
C LEU A 69 2.25 5.87 1.38
N LEU A 70 3.50 5.66 1.83
CA LEU A 70 3.83 4.85 2.99
C LEU A 70 4.32 5.78 4.10
N VAL A 71 3.66 5.72 5.25
CA VAL A 71 4.05 6.41 6.47
C VAL A 71 4.35 5.35 7.52
N VAL A 72 5.58 5.32 8.02
CA VAL A 72 5.98 4.45 9.13
C VAL A 72 6.46 5.34 10.26
N HIS A 73 5.85 5.19 11.42
CA HIS A 73 6.24 5.86 12.65
C HIS A 73 6.65 4.81 13.69
N ASN A 74 7.90 4.88 14.14
CA ASN A 74 8.41 4.12 15.28
C ASN A 74 8.49 5.08 16.47
N SER A 75 7.84 4.73 17.59
CA SER A 75 7.88 5.49 18.86
C SER A 75 8.83 4.85 19.87
#